data_AF-A0A958ZTD2-F1
#
_entry.id   AF-A0A958ZTD2-F1
#
_cell.length_a   1.000
_cell.length_b   1.000
_cell.length_c   1.000
_cell.angle_alpha   90.00
_cell.angle_beta   90.00
_cell.angle_gamma   90.00
#
_symmetry.space_group_name_H-M   'P 1'
#
loop_
_entity.id
_entity.type
_entity.pdbx_description
1 polymer ?
#
loop_
_entity_poly.entity_id
_entity_poly.type
_entity_poly.pdbx_seq_one_letter_code
_entity_poly.pdbx_strand_id
1 'polypeptide(L)'
;MKQIGKFALLGVVFGILLVSQGCKKSSGPGETVEDIQLGKLSKTWNATSVKLDNVDQTDYDNFALTISGTAGSTTFGYSAAGRPTTLSPWLSSGQWKFGASPETQIIRDPDTGDELDMTYSVTDTQLQITFTFTGDGYPGRVSNVKGQWVFTFE
;
A
#
# COMPACT_ATOMS: atom_id res chain seq x y z
N MET A 1 42.25 -69.11 27.50
CA MET A 1 42.76 -67.72 27.36
C MET A 1 41.71 -66.92 26.62
N LYS A 2 41.22 -65.74 27.01
CA LYS A 2 41.30 -64.92 28.21
C LYS A 2 40.18 -63.88 27.99
N GLN A 3 39.25 -63.76 28.93
CA GLN A 3 38.28 -62.66 28.91
C GLN A 3 38.99 -61.34 29.22
N ILE A 4 38.69 -60.30 28.44
CA ILE A 4 38.89 -58.88 28.74
C ILE A 4 37.73 -58.20 27.99
N GLY A 5 36.83 -57.39 28.56
CA GLY A 5 36.85 -56.72 29.84
C GLY A 5 36.75 -55.21 29.63
N LYS A 6 35.53 -54.68 29.81
CA LYS A 6 35.17 -53.42 30.50
C LYS A 6 35.27 -52.05 29.78
N PHE A 7 34.09 -51.41 29.73
CA PHE A 7 33.71 -50.05 30.21
C PHE A 7 34.47 -48.79 29.74
N ALA A 8 33.72 -47.85 29.13
CA ALA A 8 33.53 -46.42 29.54
C ALA A 8 32.88 -45.64 28.36
N LEU A 9 31.62 -45.18 28.42
CA LEU A 9 31.06 -43.95 29.03
C LEU A 9 31.24 -42.65 28.18
N LEU A 10 30.21 -41.79 28.23
CA LEU A 10 29.95 -40.47 27.57
C LEU A 10 29.25 -40.57 26.19
N GLY A 11 28.00 -40.13 25.96
CA GLY A 11 27.09 -39.27 26.73
C GLY A 11 27.15 -37.82 26.27
N VAL A 12 26.45 -37.47 25.18
CA VAL A 12 25.88 -36.12 24.95
C VAL A 12 24.54 -36.25 24.22
N VAL A 13 23.46 -36.18 24.99
CA VAL A 13 22.16 -35.64 24.57
C VAL A 13 22.22 -34.16 24.93
N PHE A 14 22.06 -33.26 23.96
CA PHE A 14 21.66 -31.83 24.07
C PHE A 14 21.95 -31.19 22.69
N GLY A 15 21.13 -30.31 22.10
CA GLY A 15 19.91 -29.68 22.56
C GLY A 15 19.30 -28.93 21.37
N ILE A 16 17.99 -28.79 21.44
CA ILE A 16 17.16 -27.99 20.54
C ILE A 16 17.71 -26.55 20.52
N LEU A 17 18.08 -26.04 19.35
CA LEU A 17 18.19 -24.60 19.12
C LEU A 17 16.87 -24.11 18.54
N LEU A 18 16.00 -23.69 19.46
CA LEU A 18 14.92 -22.76 19.21
C LEU A 18 15.53 -21.47 18.66
N VAL A 19 15.34 -21.23 17.36
CA VAL A 19 15.36 -19.85 16.86
C VAL A 19 13.91 -19.36 16.95
N SER A 20 13.50 -19.02 18.17
CA SER A 20 12.33 -18.19 18.40
C SER A 20 12.73 -16.74 18.15
N GLN A 21 11.80 -15.99 17.54
CA GLN A 21 11.46 -14.58 17.76
C GLN A 21 11.08 -13.89 16.44
N GLY A 22 9.95 -14.33 15.90
CA GLY A 22 9.06 -13.53 15.06
C GLY A 22 7.65 -13.89 15.48
N CYS A 23 7.23 -13.37 16.63
CA CYS A 23 6.00 -13.72 17.34
C CYS A 23 4.78 -13.84 16.42
N LYS A 24 4.22 -15.05 16.37
CA LYS A 24 2.80 -15.27 16.10
C LYS A 24 1.99 -14.50 17.16
N LYS A 25 1.09 -13.62 16.73
CA LYS A 25 -0.18 -13.45 17.45
C LYS A 25 -1.21 -14.32 16.73
N SER A 26 -1.76 -15.25 17.50
CA SER A 26 -2.87 -16.11 17.11
C SER A 26 -4.15 -15.26 17.06
N SER A 27 -4.76 -15.13 15.89
CA SER A 27 -6.08 -14.50 15.72
C SER A 27 -6.81 -15.18 14.57
N GLY A 28 -7.77 -16.06 14.88
CA GLY A 28 -8.75 -16.61 13.93
C GLY A 28 -8.16 -17.21 12.64
N PRO A 29 -8.97 -17.39 11.58
CA PRO A 29 -8.43 -17.32 10.22
C PRO A 29 -7.64 -16.01 10.14
N GLY A 30 -6.33 -16.10 9.89
CA GLY A 30 -5.45 -14.93 9.91
C GLY A 30 -5.96 -13.82 8.99
N GLU A 31 -5.91 -12.58 9.46
CA GLU A 31 -6.24 -11.39 8.68
C GLU A 31 -5.44 -11.39 7.37
N THR A 32 -6.11 -11.10 6.25
CA THR A 32 -5.46 -11.11 4.93
C THR A 32 -4.49 -9.94 4.80
N VAL A 33 -3.55 -10.01 3.86
CA VAL A 33 -2.62 -8.91 3.60
C VAL A 33 -3.40 -7.65 3.21
N GLU A 34 -4.44 -7.83 2.39
CA GLU A 34 -5.38 -6.82 1.94
C GLU A 34 -6.06 -6.14 3.13
N ASP A 35 -6.60 -6.91 4.08
CA ASP A 35 -7.26 -6.35 5.26
C ASP A 35 -6.29 -5.54 6.13
N ILE A 36 -5.07 -6.03 6.34
CA ILE A 36 -4.01 -5.32 7.08
C ILE A 36 -3.66 -3.99 6.39
N GLN A 37 -3.49 -4.00 5.06
CA GLN A 37 -3.15 -2.81 4.30
C GLN A 37 -4.32 -1.83 4.23
N LEU A 38 -5.56 -2.34 4.08
CA LEU A 38 -6.77 -1.53 4.12
C LEU A 38 -6.89 -0.80 5.45
N GLY A 39 -6.58 -1.46 6.57
CA GLY A 39 -6.56 -0.84 7.89
C GLY A 39 -5.61 0.37 7.97
N LYS A 40 -4.43 0.28 7.34
CA LYS A 40 -3.46 1.39 7.28
C LYS A 40 -3.92 2.52 6.36
N LEU A 41 -4.50 2.17 5.21
CA LEU A 41 -4.92 3.12 4.19
C LEU A 41 -6.21 3.86 4.58
N SER A 42 -7.09 3.25 5.38
CA SER A 42 -8.43 3.75 5.67
C SER A 42 -8.45 4.96 6.60
N LYS A 43 -8.21 6.15 6.04
CA LYS A 43 -8.41 7.47 6.66
C LYS A 43 -8.43 8.56 5.58
N THR A 44 -8.52 9.81 6.02
CA THR A 44 -8.23 10.97 5.19
C THR A 44 -6.75 11.31 5.29
N TRP A 45 -6.12 11.46 4.13
CA TRP A 45 -4.71 11.77 3.93
C TRP A 45 -4.59 13.16 3.30
N ASN A 46 -3.86 14.09 3.91
CA ASN A 46 -3.70 15.44 3.37
C ASN A 46 -2.37 15.54 2.63
N ALA A 47 -2.36 16.12 1.44
CA ALA A 47 -1.15 16.24 0.66
C ALA A 47 -0.17 17.21 1.32
N THR A 48 1.09 16.77 1.40
CA THR A 48 2.22 17.58 1.87
C THR A 48 3.22 17.86 0.76
N SER A 49 3.24 17.02 -0.29
CA SER A 49 4.04 17.25 -1.50
C SER A 49 3.39 16.58 -2.69
N VAL A 50 3.34 17.30 -3.82
CA VAL A 50 2.86 16.78 -5.11
C VAL A 50 3.88 17.14 -6.18
N LYS A 51 4.29 16.15 -6.97
CA LYS A 51 5.23 16.33 -8.08
C LYS A 51 4.68 15.72 -9.36
N LEU A 52 4.92 16.42 -10.46
CA LEU A 52 4.74 15.94 -11.83
C LEU A 52 6.11 15.99 -12.52
N ASP A 53 6.61 14.84 -12.97
CA ASP A 53 7.92 14.70 -13.62
C ASP A 53 9.05 15.37 -12.81
N ASN A 54 9.04 15.14 -11.50
CA ASN A 54 9.94 15.74 -10.48
C ASN A 54 9.83 17.26 -10.29
N VAL A 55 8.82 17.91 -10.87
CA VAL A 55 8.52 19.33 -10.68
C VAL A 55 7.38 19.48 -9.69
N ASP A 56 7.60 20.30 -8.65
CA ASP A 56 6.61 20.58 -7.62
C ASP A 56 5.34 21.21 -8.20
N GLN A 57 4.18 20.77 -7.70
CA GLN A 57 2.86 21.27 -8.07
C GLN A 57 2.24 21.98 -6.86
N THR A 58 2.05 23.29 -6.96
CA THR A 58 1.61 24.15 -5.84
C THR A 58 0.10 24.22 -5.67
N ASP A 59 -0.68 23.76 -6.65
CA ASP A 59 -2.14 23.91 -6.62
C ASP A 59 -2.85 22.84 -5.76
N TYR A 60 -2.08 22.05 -5.01
CA TYR A 60 -2.55 20.90 -4.22
C TYR A 60 -2.47 21.13 -2.69
N ASP A 61 -2.24 22.36 -2.24
CA ASP A 61 -2.08 22.69 -0.80
C ASP A 61 -3.26 22.23 0.08
N ASN A 62 -4.47 22.14 -0.48
CA ASN A 62 -5.67 21.70 0.22
C ASN A 62 -6.14 20.29 -0.23
N PHE A 63 -5.32 19.57 -1.00
CA PHE A 63 -5.71 18.28 -1.55
C PHE A 63 -5.78 17.23 -0.44
N ALA A 64 -6.92 16.54 -0.36
CA ALA A 64 -7.14 15.46 0.59
C ALA A 64 -7.71 14.23 -0.12
N LEU A 65 -7.11 13.07 0.16
CA LEU A 65 -7.55 11.76 -0.31
C LEU A 65 -8.15 10.98 0.85
N THR A 66 -9.44 10.69 0.81
CA THR A 66 -10.08 9.78 1.75
C THR A 66 -10.18 8.41 1.13
N ILE A 67 -9.67 7.40 1.83
CA ILE A 67 -9.84 5.99 1.48
C ILE A 67 -10.76 5.35 2.52
N SER A 68 -11.74 4.59 2.07
CA SER A 68 -12.67 3.87 2.94
C SER A 68 -12.96 2.48 2.40
N GLY A 69 -13.13 1.51 3.30
CA GLY A 69 -13.43 0.14 2.94
C GLY A 69 -13.88 -0.70 4.13
N THR A 70 -14.25 -1.93 3.84
CA THR A 70 -14.63 -2.93 4.84
C THR A 70 -13.83 -4.19 4.56
N ALA A 71 -13.26 -4.79 5.61
CA ALA A 71 -12.49 -6.03 5.50
C ALA A 71 -13.31 -7.14 4.81
N GLY A 72 -12.63 -7.94 4.00
CA GLY A 72 -13.25 -8.98 3.17
C GLY A 72 -13.93 -8.50 1.88
N SER A 73 -14.03 -7.20 1.63
CA SER A 73 -14.41 -6.67 0.31
C SER A 73 -13.23 -6.71 -0.66
N THR A 74 -13.53 -6.83 -1.96
CA THR A 74 -12.51 -6.83 -3.03
C THR A 74 -12.32 -5.46 -3.69
N THR A 75 -13.24 -4.54 -3.43
CA THR A 75 -13.29 -3.20 -4.03
C THR A 75 -13.68 -2.21 -2.94
N PHE A 76 -13.08 -1.01 -3.00
CA PHE A 76 -13.15 0.00 -1.96
C PHE A 76 -13.39 1.39 -2.56
N GLY A 77 -13.87 2.31 -1.74
CA GLY A 77 -14.13 3.69 -2.15
C GLY A 77 -12.93 4.59 -1.94
N TYR A 78 -12.81 5.61 -2.78
CA TYR A 78 -12.01 6.78 -2.48
C TYR A 78 -12.78 8.07 -2.82
N SER A 79 -12.41 9.17 -2.16
CA SER A 79 -12.83 10.52 -2.53
C SER A 79 -11.66 11.50 -2.46
N ALA A 80 -11.63 12.44 -3.40
CA ALA A 80 -10.62 13.48 -3.50
C ALA A 80 -11.26 14.86 -3.32
N ALA A 81 -10.85 15.58 -2.29
CA ALA A 81 -11.24 16.95 -2.00
C ALA A 81 -10.09 17.92 -2.25
N GLY A 82 -10.38 19.20 -2.48
CA GLY A 82 -9.37 20.25 -2.63
C GLY A 82 -8.41 20.09 -3.82
N ARG A 83 -8.76 19.24 -4.80
CA ARG A 83 -8.03 19.12 -6.07
C ARG A 83 -8.15 20.42 -6.89
N PRO A 84 -7.14 20.77 -7.69
CA PRO A 84 -7.22 21.93 -8.58
C PRO A 84 -8.49 21.90 -9.44
N THR A 85 -9.15 23.06 -9.57
CA THR A 85 -10.40 23.20 -10.34
C THR A 85 -10.19 23.22 -11.84
N THR A 86 -8.98 23.56 -12.27
CA THR A 86 -8.58 23.53 -13.67
C THR A 86 -8.31 22.11 -14.09
N LEU A 87 -7.31 21.45 -13.47
CA LEU A 87 -6.75 20.19 -13.94
C LEU A 87 -6.13 19.34 -12.83
N SER A 88 -6.56 18.08 -12.76
CA SER A 88 -6.02 17.09 -11.85
C SER A 88 -6.00 15.70 -12.51
N PRO A 89 -5.01 14.83 -12.20
CA PRO A 89 -5.08 13.42 -12.61
C PRO A 89 -6.13 12.63 -11.80
N TRP A 90 -6.68 13.22 -10.74
CA TRP A 90 -7.66 12.60 -9.85
C TRP A 90 -9.10 12.94 -10.24
N LEU A 91 -9.97 11.93 -10.24
CA LEU A 91 -11.44 12.11 -10.17
C LEU A 91 -11.86 12.60 -8.77
N SER A 92 -13.09 13.09 -8.60
CA SER A 92 -13.59 13.56 -7.28
C SER A 92 -13.82 12.41 -6.33
N SER A 93 -14.10 11.23 -6.89
CA SER A 93 -14.35 10.00 -6.18
C SER A 93 -14.36 8.87 -7.19
N GLY A 94 -14.17 7.66 -6.70
CA GLY A 94 -14.21 6.47 -7.54
C GLY A 94 -14.09 5.21 -6.70
N GLN A 95 -13.65 4.15 -7.35
CA GLN A 95 -13.39 2.87 -6.71
C GLN A 95 -11.92 2.50 -6.86
N TRP A 96 -11.43 1.58 -6.04
CA TRP A 96 -10.11 1.00 -6.20
C TRP A 96 -10.09 -0.43 -5.68
N LYS A 97 -9.10 -1.22 -6.10
CA LYS A 97 -8.81 -2.56 -5.57
C LYS A 97 -7.31 -2.74 -5.36
N PHE A 98 -6.91 -3.71 -4.55
CA PHE A 98 -5.51 -4.10 -4.48
C PHE A 98 -5.05 -4.70 -5.82
N GLY A 99 -3.79 -4.44 -6.18
CA GLY A 99 -3.12 -5.05 -7.33
C GLY A 99 -2.60 -6.46 -7.01
N ALA A 100 -1.76 -6.99 -7.90
CA ALA A 100 -1.17 -8.32 -7.73
C ALA A 100 -0.26 -8.45 -6.50
N SER A 101 0.31 -7.33 -6.03
CA SER A 101 1.08 -7.24 -4.78
C SER A 101 0.41 -6.24 -3.82
N PRO A 102 -0.55 -6.70 -2.99
CA PRO A 102 -1.37 -5.83 -2.15
C PRO A 102 -0.58 -4.91 -1.22
N GLU A 103 0.65 -5.25 -0.83
CA GLU A 103 1.50 -4.41 0.03
C GLU A 103 2.00 -3.13 -0.65
N THR A 104 1.94 -3.07 -1.99
CA THR A 104 2.58 -2.00 -2.77
C THR A 104 1.79 -1.55 -3.99
N GLN A 105 0.71 -2.23 -4.36
CA GLN A 105 -0.02 -1.97 -5.60
C GLN A 105 -1.50 -1.81 -5.34
N ILE A 106 -2.08 -0.77 -5.97
CA ILE A 106 -3.52 -0.57 -6.07
C ILE A 106 -3.87 -0.27 -7.53
N ILE A 107 -5.09 -0.58 -7.91
CA ILE A 107 -5.66 -0.25 -9.21
C ILE A 107 -6.83 0.69 -8.93
N ARG A 108 -6.71 1.94 -9.40
CA ARG A 108 -7.77 2.94 -9.30
C ARG A 108 -8.74 2.76 -10.47
N ASP A 109 -10.02 2.93 -10.18
CA ASP A 109 -11.15 2.85 -11.09
C ASP A 109 -11.10 1.63 -12.02
N PRO A 110 -10.94 0.41 -11.45
CA PRO A 110 -10.74 -0.81 -12.21
C PRO A 110 -11.92 -1.11 -13.14
N ASP A 111 -11.62 -1.70 -14.29
CA ASP A 111 -12.58 -2.11 -15.31
C ASP A 111 -13.38 -0.92 -15.91
N THR A 112 -12.81 0.30 -15.85
CA THR A 112 -13.37 1.54 -16.44
C THR A 112 -12.41 2.18 -17.44
N GLY A 113 -12.88 3.21 -18.17
CA GLY A 113 -12.03 4.00 -19.05
C GLY A 113 -11.00 4.89 -18.33
N ASP A 114 -11.10 5.00 -17.00
CA ASP A 114 -10.22 5.79 -16.14
C ASP A 114 -9.30 4.90 -15.29
N GLU A 115 -9.24 3.59 -15.60
CA GLU A 115 -8.41 2.62 -14.88
C GLU A 115 -6.94 3.07 -14.84
N LEU A 116 -6.34 2.99 -13.66
CA LEU A 116 -4.97 3.43 -13.43
C LEU A 116 -4.26 2.57 -12.39
N ASP A 117 -3.23 1.86 -12.85
CA ASP A 117 -2.29 1.17 -11.97
C ASP A 117 -1.45 2.17 -11.18
N MET A 118 -1.33 1.94 -9.88
CA MET A 118 -0.54 2.78 -8.98
C MET A 118 0.32 1.92 -8.06
N THR A 119 1.48 2.46 -7.69
CA THR A 119 2.26 1.95 -6.57
C THR A 119 2.09 2.84 -5.35
N TYR A 120 2.20 2.25 -4.17
CA TYR A 120 2.13 3.00 -2.93
C TYR A 120 3.09 2.47 -1.87
N SER A 121 3.38 3.31 -0.88
CA SER A 121 3.96 2.90 0.40
C SER A 121 3.21 3.60 1.53
N VAL A 122 2.99 2.90 2.64
CA VAL A 122 2.22 3.43 3.76
C VAL A 122 2.87 3.09 5.09
N THR A 123 2.92 4.09 5.97
CA THR A 123 3.21 3.97 7.40
C THR A 123 1.99 4.47 8.19
N ASP A 124 2.08 4.51 9.52
CA ASP A 124 0.99 5.02 10.35
C ASP A 124 0.67 6.51 10.06
N THR A 125 1.67 7.28 9.63
CA THR A 125 1.59 8.74 9.48
C THR A 125 1.89 9.25 8.08
N GLN A 126 2.31 8.41 7.14
CA GLN A 126 2.64 8.86 5.80
C GLN A 126 2.18 7.86 4.74
N LEU A 127 1.59 8.39 3.67
CA LEU A 127 1.24 7.67 2.46
C LEU A 127 1.97 8.32 1.28
N GLN A 128 2.61 7.51 0.46
CA GLN A 128 3.11 7.96 -0.84
C GLN A 128 2.46 7.13 -1.94
N ILE A 129 1.94 7.79 -2.97
CA ILE A 129 1.35 7.17 -4.17
C ILE A 129 2.12 7.65 -5.40
N THR A 130 2.50 6.71 -6.27
CA THR A 130 3.17 6.99 -7.54
C THR A 130 2.43 6.33 -8.70
N PHE A 131 2.26 7.05 -9.80
CA PHE A 131 1.67 6.51 -11.03
C PHE A 131 2.09 7.31 -12.26
N THR A 132 1.90 6.74 -13.44
CA THR A 132 2.06 7.46 -14.72
C THR A 132 0.68 7.75 -15.29
N PHE A 133 0.33 9.02 -15.44
CA PHE A 133 -0.95 9.43 -16.02
C PHE A 133 -0.81 9.74 -17.51
N THR A 134 -1.67 9.13 -18.34
CA THR A 134 -1.67 9.32 -19.79
C THR A 134 -2.97 9.91 -20.33
N GLY A 135 -3.98 10.09 -19.47
CA GLY A 135 -5.27 10.68 -19.78
C GLY A 135 -5.24 12.20 -19.87
N ASP A 136 -6.40 12.79 -20.12
CA ASP A 136 -6.59 14.23 -19.98
C ASP A 136 -6.97 14.56 -18.53
N GLY A 137 -6.65 15.77 -18.07
CA GLY A 137 -6.99 16.21 -16.72
C GLY A 137 -8.49 16.30 -16.47
N TYR A 138 -8.87 16.21 -15.20
CA TYR A 138 -10.24 16.45 -14.76
C TYR A 138 -10.34 17.81 -14.05
N PRO A 139 -11.43 18.57 -14.25
CA PRO A 139 -12.49 18.35 -15.24
C PRO A 139 -12.11 18.81 -16.66
N GLY A 140 -11.04 19.60 -16.82
CA GLY A 140 -10.63 20.15 -18.12
C GLY A 140 -9.81 19.17 -18.94
N ARG A 141 -10.34 18.69 -20.08
CA ARG A 141 -9.64 17.74 -20.97
C ARG A 141 -8.43 18.39 -21.68
N VAL A 142 -7.33 18.58 -20.99
CA VAL A 142 -6.05 19.04 -21.56
C VAL A 142 -4.88 18.15 -21.13
N SER A 143 -3.89 18.06 -22.01
CA SER A 143 -2.82 17.07 -21.97
C SER A 143 -1.66 17.40 -21.01
N ASN A 144 -1.66 18.55 -20.34
CA ASN A 144 -0.56 19.02 -19.49
C ASN A 144 -0.51 18.36 -18.09
N VAL A 145 -1.40 17.41 -17.80
CA VAL A 145 -1.32 16.58 -16.59
C VAL A 145 -0.74 15.19 -16.85
N LYS A 146 -0.29 14.92 -18.08
CA LYS A 146 0.35 13.65 -18.42
C LYS A 146 1.77 13.63 -17.88
N GLY A 147 2.19 12.48 -17.37
CA GLY A 147 3.53 12.29 -16.83
C GLY A 147 3.53 11.45 -15.55
N GLN A 148 4.68 11.36 -14.91
CA GLN A 148 4.85 10.65 -13.67
C GLN A 148 4.44 11.54 -12.50
N TRP A 149 3.44 11.10 -11.75
CA TRP A 149 2.97 11.76 -10.56
C TRP A 149 3.50 11.07 -9.31
N VAL A 150 3.90 11.88 -8.33
CA VAL A 150 4.21 11.44 -6.97
C VAL A 150 3.45 12.32 -6.00
N PHE A 151 2.57 11.71 -5.21
CA PHE A 151 1.85 12.37 -4.13
C PHE A 151 2.37 11.83 -2.80
N THR A 152 2.75 12.71 -1.89
CA THR A 152 3.07 12.40 -0.49
C THR A 152 2.03 13.05 0.40
N PHE A 153 1.50 12.28 1.34
CA PHE A 153 0.44 12.67 2.25
C PHE A 153 0.77 12.31 3.70
N GLU A 154 0.15 13.03 4.64
CA GLU A 154 0.22 12.78 6.10
C GLU A 154 -1.16 12.84 6.78
#